data_AF-A0A831P1N3-F1
#
_entry.id   AF-A0A831P1N3-F1
#
_cell.length_a   1.000
_cell.length_b   1.000
_cell.length_c   1.000
_cell.angle_alpha   90.00
_cell.angle_beta   90.00
_cell.angle_gamma   90.00
#
_symmetry.space_group_name_H-M   'P 1'
#
loop_
_entity.id
_entity.type
_entity.pdbx_description
1 polymer ?
#
loop_
_entity_poly.entity_id
_entity_poly.type
_entity_poly.pdbx_seq_one_letter_code
_entity_poly.pdbx_strand_id
1 'polypeptide(L)'
;MKDKQKQTIESILHTNINEQVHAVVKEFSMACKKAAIYGSTHPLSKKAIQKPFLLFDKIFRYKKYINFNLHKGYLYILNIRLKDSVFNEEIIKYMQMLDIKVLAFEKHLTLGELEKFIFRFVLRIDRSNHDELLTTYLKNEKIDTVEVNTEHAYKLFEGKDLYRGD
;
A
#
# COMPACT_ATOMS: atom_id res chain seq x y z
N MET A 1 8.04 4.53 28.71
CA MET A 1 8.56 3.17 28.42
C MET A 1 8.40 2.72 26.95
N LYS A 2 7.50 3.32 26.14
CA LYS A 2 7.20 2.86 24.77
C LYS A 2 8.28 3.18 23.72
N ASP A 3 9.04 4.26 23.86
CA ASP A 3 10.13 4.60 22.92
C ASP A 3 11.27 3.57 22.91
N LYS A 4 11.52 2.91 24.05
CA LYS A 4 12.56 1.88 24.15
C LYS A 4 12.28 0.68 23.24
N GLN A 5 11.05 0.17 23.18
CA GLN A 5 10.72 -1.00 22.36
C GLN A 5 10.85 -0.72 20.85
N LYS A 6 10.44 0.47 20.39
CA LYS A 6 10.58 0.89 18.99
C LYS A 6 12.06 0.98 18.60
N GLN A 7 12.87 1.62 19.44
CA GLN A 7 14.32 1.71 19.27
C GLN A 7 14.99 0.34 19.28
N THR A 8 14.56 -0.60 20.12
CA THR A 8 15.14 -1.96 20.15
C THR A 8 14.90 -2.72 18.85
N ILE A 9 13.70 -2.65 18.26
CA ILE A 9 13.41 -3.35 17.00
C ILE A 9 14.16 -2.71 15.82
N GLU A 10 14.19 -1.37 15.72
CA GLU A 10 14.93 -0.66 14.67
C GLU A 10 16.46 -0.88 14.79
N SER A 11 16.98 -0.91 16.03
CA SER A 11 18.39 -1.20 16.32
C SER A 11 18.78 -2.64 15.97
N ILE A 12 17.87 -3.61 16.14
CA ILE A 12 18.11 -5.01 15.74
C ILE A 12 18.03 -5.17 14.22
N LEU A 13 17.16 -4.39 13.55
CA LEU A 13 16.96 -4.43 12.10
C LEU A 13 17.92 -3.51 11.33
N HIS A 14 18.77 -2.74 12.02
CA HIS A 14 19.63 -1.69 11.45
C HIS A 14 18.90 -0.81 10.42
N THR A 15 17.63 -0.49 10.69
CA THR A 15 16.73 0.11 9.70
C THR A 15 15.78 1.11 10.36
N ASN A 16 15.64 2.28 9.76
CA ASN A 16 14.61 3.26 10.11
C ASN A 16 13.29 2.90 9.41
N ILE A 17 12.34 2.34 10.15
CA ILE A 17 11.04 1.91 9.59
C ILE A 17 10.25 3.13 9.10
N ASN A 18 10.36 4.27 9.79
CA ASN A 18 9.70 5.52 9.41
C ASN A 18 10.15 5.99 8.01
N GLU A 19 11.46 6.03 7.77
CA GLU A 19 11.99 6.37 6.44
C GLU A 19 11.52 5.38 5.35
N GLN A 20 11.44 4.09 5.67
CA GLN A 20 10.97 3.09 4.73
C GLN A 20 9.50 3.28 4.35
N VAL A 21 8.61 3.57 5.30
CA VAL A 21 7.20 3.82 4.97
C VAL A 21 7.01 5.10 4.15
N HIS A 22 7.81 6.13 4.42
CA HIS A 22 7.83 7.36 3.62
C HIS A 22 8.38 7.13 2.20
N ALA A 23 9.41 6.30 2.05
CA ALA A 23 9.90 5.90 0.73
C ALA A 23 8.84 5.09 -0.04
N VAL A 24 8.15 4.18 0.65
CA VAL A 24 7.06 3.38 0.08
C VAL A 24 5.96 4.28 -0.47
N VAL A 25 5.38 5.17 0.34
CA VAL A 25 4.24 5.99 -0.11
C VAL A 25 4.62 6.86 -1.30
N LYS A 26 5.83 7.42 -1.30
CA LYS A 26 6.34 8.25 -2.39
C LYS A 26 6.43 7.47 -3.70
N GLU A 27 7.12 6.34 -3.69
CA GLU A 27 7.34 5.57 -4.92
C GLU A 27 6.07 4.86 -5.40
N PHE A 28 5.21 4.46 -4.47
CA PHE A 28 3.90 3.89 -4.77
C PHE A 28 2.98 4.94 -5.43
N SER A 29 2.91 6.17 -4.90
CA SER A 29 2.20 7.29 -5.53
C SER A 29 2.76 7.61 -6.92
N MET A 30 4.09 7.66 -7.08
CA MET A 30 4.70 7.89 -8.39
C MET A 30 4.37 6.78 -9.41
N ALA A 31 4.31 5.52 -8.98
CA ALA A 31 3.88 4.42 -9.83
C ALA A 31 2.41 4.57 -10.22
N CYS A 32 1.55 4.95 -9.27
CA CYS A 32 0.14 5.25 -9.55
C CYS A 32 -0.02 6.38 -10.59
N LYS A 33 0.68 7.51 -10.42
CA LYS A 33 0.67 8.62 -11.40
C LYS A 33 1.04 8.15 -12.80
N LYS A 34 2.15 7.41 -12.93
CA LYS A 34 2.63 6.94 -14.23
C LYS A 34 1.66 5.94 -14.86
N ALA A 35 1.12 5.03 -14.05
CA ALA A 35 0.09 4.09 -14.49
C ALA A 35 -1.18 4.81 -14.99
N ALA A 36 -1.62 5.86 -14.29
CA ALA A 36 -2.79 6.64 -14.67
C ALA A 36 -2.56 7.46 -15.97
N ILE A 37 -1.34 7.96 -16.20
CA ILE A 37 -1.00 8.77 -17.38
C ILE A 37 -0.77 7.90 -18.62
N TYR A 38 0.03 6.84 -18.50
CA TYR A 38 0.49 6.08 -19.66
C TYR A 38 -0.24 4.74 -19.88
N GLY A 39 -1.03 4.28 -18.91
CA GLY A 39 -1.72 3.00 -18.98
C GLY A 39 -0.81 1.78 -18.79
N SER A 40 -1.39 0.58 -19.00
CA SER A 40 -0.76 -0.70 -18.64
C SER A 40 0.26 -1.24 -19.64
N THR A 41 0.15 -0.84 -20.90
CA THR A 41 1.03 -1.31 -21.99
C THR A 41 2.33 -0.52 -22.07
N HIS A 42 2.38 0.67 -21.46
CA HIS A 42 3.50 1.59 -21.65
C HIS A 42 4.73 1.21 -20.79
N PRO A 43 5.95 1.17 -21.36
CA PRO A 43 7.17 0.76 -20.63
C PRO A 43 7.47 1.60 -19.39
N LEU A 44 7.17 2.91 -19.42
CA LEU A 44 7.39 3.79 -18.27
C LEU A 44 6.51 3.44 -17.07
N SER A 45 5.29 2.94 -17.27
CA SER A 45 4.43 2.47 -16.19
C SER A 45 5.00 1.21 -15.55
N LYS A 46 5.34 0.21 -16.38
CA LYS A 46 5.93 -1.05 -15.92
C LYS A 46 7.22 -0.83 -15.14
N LYS A 47 8.10 0.04 -15.65
CA LYS A 47 9.35 0.41 -14.98
C LYS A 47 9.11 1.13 -13.65
N ALA A 48 8.07 1.95 -13.56
CA ALA A 48 7.76 2.67 -12.33
C ALA A 48 7.35 1.77 -11.17
N ILE A 49 6.71 0.63 -11.46
CA ILE A 49 6.20 -0.32 -10.46
C ILE A 49 7.33 -1.14 -9.81
N GLN A 50 8.48 -1.28 -10.49
CA GLN A 50 9.63 -2.00 -9.95
C GLN A 50 10.15 -1.40 -8.64
N LYS A 51 10.14 -0.06 -8.51
CA LYS A 51 10.69 0.60 -7.33
C LYS A 51 9.84 0.39 -6.06
N PRO A 52 8.50 0.57 -6.04
CA PRO A 52 7.70 0.19 -4.90
C PRO A 52 7.79 -1.31 -4.61
N PHE A 53 7.87 -2.18 -5.63
CA PHE A 53 8.06 -3.62 -5.43
C PHE A 53 9.34 -3.94 -4.63
N LEU A 54 10.47 -3.33 -4.99
CA LEU A 54 11.74 -3.50 -4.27
C LEU A 54 11.70 -2.95 -2.84
N LEU A 55 10.91 -1.89 -2.59
CA LEU A 55 10.70 -1.38 -1.24
C LEU A 55 9.81 -2.30 -0.40
N PHE A 56 8.80 -2.91 -1.01
CA PHE A 56 7.97 -3.92 -0.37
C PHE A 56 8.82 -5.14 0.02
N ASP A 57 9.65 -5.64 -0.89
CA ASP A 57 10.57 -6.76 -0.61
C ASP A 57 11.48 -6.49 0.60
N LYS A 58 12.03 -5.27 0.72
CA LYS A 58 12.84 -4.87 1.87
C LYS A 58 12.07 -4.98 3.19
N ILE A 59 10.81 -4.54 3.20
CA ILE A 59 9.95 -4.64 4.40
C ILE A 59 9.57 -6.10 4.68
N PHE A 60 9.33 -6.90 3.64
CA PHE A 60 8.97 -8.31 3.77
C PHE A 60 10.07 -9.21 4.35
N ARG A 61 11.29 -8.70 4.49
CA ARG A 61 12.37 -9.37 5.23
C ARG A 61 12.05 -9.51 6.72
N TYR A 62 11.22 -8.62 7.27
CA TYR A 62 10.93 -8.58 8.71
C TYR A 62 9.44 -8.38 9.05
N LYS A 63 8.56 -8.20 8.05
CA LYS A 63 7.10 -8.22 8.20
C LYS A 63 6.47 -9.22 7.23
N LYS A 64 5.39 -9.89 7.66
CA LYS A 64 4.60 -10.76 6.76
C LYS A 64 3.68 -9.94 5.84
N TYR A 65 3.17 -8.81 6.35
CA TYR A 65 2.20 -7.96 5.66
C TYR A 65 2.63 -6.50 5.67
N ILE A 66 2.31 -5.80 4.59
CA ILE A 66 2.34 -4.34 4.52
C ILE A 66 0.89 -3.88 4.44
N ASN A 67 0.43 -3.14 5.45
CA ASN A 67 -0.94 -2.62 5.49
C ASN A 67 -0.96 -1.13 5.14
N PHE A 68 -1.97 -0.70 4.39
CA PHE A 68 -2.30 0.71 4.15
C PHE A 68 -3.69 0.93 4.73
N ASN A 69 -3.84 1.94 5.58
CA ASN A 69 -5.09 2.20 6.28
C ASN A 69 -5.48 3.67 6.20
N LEU A 70 -6.72 3.93 5.82
CA LEU A 70 -7.33 5.24 5.89
C LEU A 70 -8.11 5.35 7.20
N HIS A 71 -7.56 6.08 8.18
CA HIS A 71 -8.18 6.25 9.49
C HIS A 71 -8.23 7.73 9.89
N LYS A 72 -9.44 8.23 10.19
CA LYS A 72 -9.69 9.64 10.56
C LYS A 72 -9.08 10.65 9.56
N GLY A 73 -9.13 10.33 8.26
CA GLY A 73 -8.61 11.16 7.19
C GLY A 73 -7.10 11.05 6.94
N TYR A 74 -6.37 10.28 7.76
CA TYR A 74 -4.93 10.08 7.58
C TYR A 74 -4.61 8.72 6.97
N LEU A 75 -3.56 8.69 6.15
CA LEU A 75 -2.97 7.46 5.65
C LEU A 75 -1.96 6.92 6.67
N TYR A 76 -2.13 5.65 7.00
CA TYR A 76 -1.20 4.87 7.81
C TYR A 76 -0.60 3.77 6.96
N ILE A 77 0.72 3.55 7.08
CA ILE A 77 1.39 2.38 6.52
C ILE A 77 2.13 1.69 7.66
N LEU A 78 1.95 0.36 7.81
CA LEU A 78 2.50 -0.40 8.94
C LEU A 78 2.16 0.21 10.30
N ASN A 79 0.93 0.73 10.44
CA ASN A 79 0.44 1.43 11.64
C ASN A 79 1.21 2.74 11.99
N ILE A 80 2.03 3.25 11.08
CA ILE A 80 2.70 4.55 11.20
C ILE A 80 1.87 5.59 10.44
N ARG A 81 1.38 6.60 11.15
CA ARG A 81 0.73 7.76 10.53
C ARG A 81 1.76 8.51 9.70
N LEU A 82 1.47 8.69 8.42
CA LEU A 82 2.32 9.48 7.54
C LEU A 82 2.01 10.97 7.70
N LYS A 83 3.05 11.82 7.72
CA LYS A 83 2.92 13.27 7.61
C LYS A 83 2.31 13.67 6.29
N ASP A 84 1.47 14.70 6.29
CA ASP A 84 0.79 15.21 5.11
C ASP A 84 1.80 15.51 3.99
N SER A 85 1.50 14.99 2.81
CA SER A 85 2.31 15.18 1.61
C SER A 85 1.45 14.96 0.38
N VAL A 86 1.85 15.56 -0.75
CA VAL A 86 1.19 15.37 -2.05
C VAL A 86 1.12 13.90 -2.48
N PHE A 87 2.02 13.05 -1.96
CA PHE A 87 2.01 11.61 -2.24
C PHE A 87 0.90 10.90 -1.47
N ASN A 88 0.72 11.24 -0.19
CA ASN A 88 -0.32 10.63 0.64
C ASN A 88 -1.71 11.03 0.15
N GLU A 89 -1.91 12.31 -0.17
CA GLU A 89 -3.18 12.83 -0.67
C GLU A 89 -3.65 12.09 -1.91
N GLU A 90 -2.72 11.76 -2.81
CA GLU A 90 -3.05 11.00 -4.01
C GLU A 90 -3.50 9.57 -3.70
N ILE A 91 -2.80 8.87 -2.81
CA ILE A 91 -3.18 7.52 -2.40
C ILE A 91 -4.53 7.54 -1.69
N ILE A 92 -4.74 8.50 -0.79
CA ILE A 92 -6.02 8.71 -0.10
C ILE A 92 -7.14 8.92 -1.13
N LYS A 93 -6.90 9.72 -2.17
CA LYS A 93 -7.88 9.96 -3.23
C LYS A 93 -8.27 8.67 -3.95
N TYR A 94 -7.31 7.85 -4.39
CA TYR A 94 -7.64 6.56 -5.02
C TYR A 94 -8.40 5.64 -4.06
N MET A 95 -7.97 5.53 -2.80
CA MET A 95 -8.66 4.74 -1.79
C MET A 95 -10.11 5.21 -1.59
N GLN A 96 -10.34 6.51 -1.46
CA GLN A 96 -11.70 7.08 -1.33
C GLN A 96 -12.54 6.85 -2.59
N MET A 97 -11.94 7.03 -3.78
CA MET A 97 -12.59 6.80 -5.07
C MET A 97 -12.95 5.34 -5.32
N LEU A 98 -12.37 4.39 -4.59
CA LEU A 98 -12.71 2.97 -4.66
C LEU A 98 -13.41 2.45 -3.39
N ASP A 99 -13.75 3.35 -2.45
CA ASP A 99 -14.26 3.02 -1.11
C ASP A 99 -13.42 1.99 -0.34
N ILE A 100 -12.11 2.10 -0.47
CA ILE A 100 -11.13 1.29 0.22
C ILE A 100 -10.77 1.99 1.53
N LYS A 101 -10.90 1.29 2.65
CA LYS A 101 -10.45 1.73 3.96
C LYS A 101 -9.14 1.07 4.34
N VAL A 102 -8.96 -0.20 3.98
CA VAL A 102 -7.75 -0.96 4.27
C VAL A 102 -7.30 -1.78 3.06
N LEU A 103 -5.99 -1.76 2.83
CA LEU A 103 -5.28 -2.69 1.96
C LEU A 103 -4.27 -3.48 2.80
N ALA A 104 -4.07 -4.74 2.48
CA ALA A 104 -2.93 -5.51 2.97
C ALA A 104 -2.26 -6.25 1.81
N PHE A 105 -0.92 -6.17 1.77
CA PHE A 105 -0.08 -6.87 0.80
C PHE A 105 0.71 -7.95 1.53
N GLU A 106 0.68 -9.18 1.02
CA GLU A 106 1.40 -10.32 1.59
C GLU A 106 2.80 -10.49 0.99
N LYS A 107 3.71 -11.08 1.77
CA LYS A 107 5.11 -11.34 1.39
C LYS A 107 5.33 -12.06 0.05
N HIS A 108 4.39 -12.90 -0.37
CA HIS A 108 4.50 -13.64 -1.63
C HIS A 108 4.01 -12.85 -2.86
N LEU A 109 3.61 -11.59 -2.67
CA LEU A 109 3.26 -10.67 -3.74
C LEU A 109 4.33 -10.67 -4.83
N THR A 110 3.92 -10.89 -6.06
CA THR A 110 4.80 -10.83 -7.23
C THR A 110 4.77 -9.45 -7.89
N LEU A 111 5.79 -9.14 -8.70
CA LEU A 111 5.80 -7.89 -9.48
C LEU A 111 4.58 -7.78 -10.41
N GLY A 112 4.19 -8.90 -11.03
CA GLY A 112 3.03 -8.94 -11.93
C GLY A 112 1.71 -8.69 -11.22
N GLU A 113 1.55 -9.19 -9.99
CA GLU A 113 0.37 -8.92 -9.16
C GLU A 113 0.32 -7.46 -8.72
N LEU A 114 1.45 -6.89 -8.29
CA LEU A 114 1.52 -5.47 -7.96
C LEU A 114 1.22 -4.58 -9.18
N GLU A 115 1.68 -4.99 -10.36
CA GLU A 115 1.39 -4.31 -11.62
C GLU A 115 -0.11 -4.31 -11.93
N LYS A 116 -0.75 -5.48 -11.92
CA LYS A 116 -2.20 -5.62 -12.11
C LYS A 116 -2.99 -4.83 -11.07
N PHE A 117 -2.59 -4.91 -9.80
CA PHE A 117 -3.20 -4.14 -8.72
C PHE A 117 -3.12 -2.63 -9.00
N ILE A 118 -1.92 -2.09 -9.25
CA ILE A 118 -1.73 -0.64 -9.43
C ILE A 118 -2.54 -0.15 -10.62
N PHE A 119 -2.54 -0.87 -11.75
CA PHE A 119 -3.34 -0.47 -12.89
C PHE A 119 -4.83 -0.45 -12.55
N ARG A 120 -5.34 -1.47 -11.87
CA ARG A 120 -6.75 -1.47 -11.46
C ARG A 120 -7.07 -0.37 -10.43
N PHE A 121 -6.15 -0.12 -9.51
CA PHE A 121 -6.30 0.84 -8.42
C PHE A 121 -6.39 2.29 -8.91
N VAL A 122 -5.76 2.61 -10.04
CA VAL A 122 -5.80 3.98 -10.60
C VAL A 122 -6.85 4.18 -11.69
N LEU A 123 -7.47 3.10 -12.18
CA LEU A 123 -8.50 3.18 -13.21
C LEU A 123 -9.77 3.82 -12.64
N ARG A 124 -10.29 4.82 -13.37
CA ARG A 124 -11.62 5.37 -13.11
C ARG A 124 -12.64 4.40 -13.69
N ILE A 125 -13.31 3.69 -12.80
CA ILE A 125 -14.33 2.71 -13.15
C ILE A 125 -15.73 3.24 -12.85
N ASP A 126 -16.72 2.73 -13.57
CA ASP A 126 -18.11 2.96 -13.23
C ASP A 126 -18.48 2.03 -12.07
N ARG A 127 -18.81 2.61 -10.91
CA ARG A 127 -19.15 1.84 -9.70
C ARG A 127 -20.46 1.05 -9.82
N SER A 128 -21.28 1.33 -10.82
CA SER A 128 -22.49 0.53 -11.10
C SER A 128 -22.16 -0.85 -11.67
N ASN A 129 -20.94 -1.05 -12.18
CA ASN A 129 -20.50 -2.33 -12.71
C ASN A 129 -19.70 -3.13 -11.65
N HIS A 130 -20.30 -4.19 -11.13
CA HIS A 130 -19.68 -5.04 -10.09
C HIS A 130 -18.41 -5.76 -10.55
N ASP A 131 -18.29 -6.07 -11.83
CA ASP A 131 -17.06 -6.65 -12.41
C ASP A 131 -15.91 -5.63 -12.42
N GLU A 132 -16.26 -4.34 -12.34
CA GLU A 132 -15.27 -3.29 -12.31
C GLU A 132 -14.63 -3.08 -10.93
N LEU A 133 -15.25 -3.56 -9.85
CA LEU A 133 -14.71 -3.43 -8.50
C LEU A 133 -13.33 -4.08 -8.37
N LEU A 134 -12.43 -3.42 -7.63
CA LEU A 134 -11.06 -3.91 -7.43
C LEU A 134 -11.02 -5.31 -6.81
N THR A 135 -11.89 -5.58 -5.82
CA THR A 135 -12.01 -6.90 -5.18
C THR A 135 -12.41 -7.99 -6.17
N THR A 136 -13.41 -7.73 -7.02
CA THR A 136 -13.85 -8.65 -8.07
C THR A 136 -12.73 -8.90 -9.08
N TYR A 137 -12.04 -7.85 -9.49
CA TYR A 137 -10.90 -7.96 -10.41
C TYR A 137 -9.76 -8.84 -9.85
N LEU A 138 -9.34 -8.60 -8.61
CA LEU A 138 -8.29 -9.39 -7.96
C LEU A 138 -8.67 -10.87 -7.88
N LYS A 139 -9.93 -11.16 -7.54
CA LYS A 139 -10.45 -12.54 -7.51
C LYS A 139 -10.42 -13.20 -8.90
N ASN A 140 -10.84 -12.50 -9.94
CA ASN A 140 -10.85 -13.00 -11.31
C ASN A 140 -9.43 -13.27 -11.84
N GLU A 141 -8.48 -12.40 -11.49
CA GLU A 141 -7.06 -12.55 -11.80
C GLU A 141 -6.33 -13.56 -10.89
N LYS A 142 -7.04 -14.17 -9.94
CA LYS A 142 -6.52 -15.13 -8.94
C LYS A 142 -5.38 -14.56 -8.10
N ILE A 143 -5.51 -13.29 -7.71
CA ILE A 143 -4.57 -12.59 -6.84
C ILE A 143 -5.11 -12.64 -5.41
N ASP A 144 -4.49 -13.45 -4.56
CA ASP A 144 -4.81 -13.59 -3.14
C ASP A 144 -3.81 -12.85 -2.22
N THR A 145 -2.67 -12.44 -2.77
CA THR A 145 -1.61 -11.70 -2.07
C THR A 145 -1.96 -10.24 -1.77
N VAL A 146 -3.13 -9.76 -2.23
CA VAL A 146 -3.64 -8.43 -1.96
C VAL A 146 -5.05 -8.50 -1.40
N GLU A 147 -5.20 -8.06 -0.15
CA GLU A 147 -6.48 -7.99 0.54
C GLU A 147 -7.03 -6.56 0.53
N VAL A 148 -8.32 -6.42 0.29
CA VAL A 148 -9.02 -5.13 0.25
C VAL A 148 -10.25 -5.21 1.16
N ASN A 149 -10.32 -4.36 2.19
CA ASN A 149 -11.44 -4.30 3.14
C ASN A 149 -11.83 -5.66 3.79
N THR A 150 -10.88 -6.59 3.94
CA THR A 150 -11.10 -7.88 4.60
C THR A 150 -10.99 -7.74 6.12
N GLU A 151 -11.67 -8.62 6.86
CA GLU A 151 -11.58 -8.67 8.33
C GLU A 151 -10.13 -8.86 8.80
N HIS A 152 -9.36 -9.70 8.11
CA HIS A 152 -7.95 -9.91 8.41
C HIS A 152 -7.13 -8.63 8.21
N ALA A 153 -7.33 -7.89 7.11
CA ALA A 153 -6.64 -6.64 6.87
C ALA A 153 -6.99 -5.57 7.93
N TYR A 154 -8.25 -5.49 8.36
CA TYR A 154 -8.65 -4.62 9.49
C TYR A 154 -7.91 -4.99 10.78
N LYS A 155 -7.85 -6.29 11.13
CA LYS A 155 -7.13 -6.80 12.31
C LYS A 155 -5.61 -6.53 12.27
N LEU A 156 -5.01 -6.33 11.10
CA LEU A 156 -3.61 -5.93 11.01
C LEU A 156 -3.38 -4.51 11.54
N PHE A 157 -4.42 -3.67 11.54
CA PHE A 157 -4.40 -2.29 12.03
C PHE A 157 -5.02 -2.17 13.43
N GLU A 158 -6.20 -2.75 13.61
CA GLU A 158 -6.98 -2.72 14.84
C GLU A 158 -6.33 -3.61 15.91
N GLY A 159 -6.15 -3.08 17.13
CA GLY A 159 -5.51 -3.81 18.23
C GLY A 159 -3.99 -3.74 18.28
N LYS A 160 -3.35 -2.96 17.39
CA LYS A 160 -1.91 -2.64 17.49
C LYS A 160 -1.68 -1.18 17.87
N ASP A 161 -0.54 -0.92 18.50
CA ASP A 161 -0.12 0.45 18.78
C ASP A 161 0.01 1.25 17.47
N LEU A 162 -0.53 2.46 17.47
CA LEU A 162 -0.40 3.42 16.38
C LEU A 162 0.76 4.36 16.67
N TYR A 163 1.61 4.58 15.68
CA TYR A 163 2.78 5.45 15.81
C TYR A 163 2.61 6.71 14.97
N ARG A 164 3.20 7.82 15.43
CA ARG A 164 3.40 9.00 14.59
C ARG A 164 4.75 8.88 13.89
N GLY A 165 4.75 9.01 12.57
CA GLY A 165 5.99 9.21 11.82
C GLY A 165 6.40 10.67 11.96
N ASP A 166 6.95 11.04 13.10
CA ASP A 166 7.55 12.37 13.34
C ASP A 166 9.00 12.43 12.85
#